data_AF-A0A9Q1C6C0-F1
#
_entry.id   AF-A0A9Q1C6C0-F1
#
_cell.length_a   1.000
_cell.length_b   1.000
_cell.length_c   1.000
_cell.angle_alpha   90.00
_cell.angle_beta   90.00
_cell.angle_gamma   90.00
#
_symmetry.space_group_name_H-M   'P 1'
#
loop_
_entity.id
_entity.type
_entity.pdbx_description
1 polymer ?
#
loop_
_entity_poly.entity_id
_entity_poly.type
_entity_poly.pdbx_seq_one_letter_code
_entity_poly.pdbx_strand_id
1 'polypeptide(L)'
;MRWKACFYLNDDQNEISNRDTKWPFGLQSKKCPPQVNELKAFEEDLIRMTENIQYRKVNNSFLSSLRSDAAKINASDKVYVFADKTRNLYKLDKASYEKLLNENITAKYKRAKDDTMDVITNDLFKIADKLDVSDRIDTMTVKQAFITLKDHKDSFAAKPSCKLINPAKNEMGKVSKVILDTINTKIRSISKVNQWRNTMSVIDWFRHIPDKDRCTFVVFDIVDFYPPISSNLLLTALPWAKTFTNITRQESDAIMHARQSLLFNNDKLWAKRNSSSNFDVTMGSYDGAEVCELIGLYILTNLEKRLNQGSIGLYRDDGLAV
;
A
#
# COMPACT_ATOMS: atom_id res chain seq x y z
N MET A 1 -10.65 -10.45 26.61
CA MET A 1 -11.49 -10.51 27.83
C MET A 1 -11.17 -9.39 28.81
N ARG A 2 -9.90 -9.18 29.19
CA ARG A 2 -9.50 -8.11 30.13
C ARG A 2 -10.09 -6.72 29.85
N TRP A 3 -10.02 -6.20 28.62
CA TRP A 3 -10.65 -4.90 28.30
C TRP A 3 -12.15 -4.86 28.61
N LYS A 4 -12.89 -5.92 28.22
CA LYS A 4 -14.33 -6.01 28.46
C LYS A 4 -14.65 -6.08 29.95
N ALA A 5 -13.89 -6.86 30.72
CA ALA A 5 -14.05 -6.94 32.18
C ALA A 5 -13.68 -5.61 32.86
N CYS A 6 -12.58 -4.97 32.44
CA CYS A 6 -12.16 -3.67 32.94
C CYS A 6 -13.24 -2.60 32.72
N PHE A 7 -13.86 -2.52 31.54
CA PHE A 7 -14.93 -1.55 31.28
C PHE A 7 -16.22 -1.90 32.03
N TYR A 8 -16.54 -3.18 32.19
CA TYR A 8 -17.73 -3.61 32.92
C TYR A 8 -17.63 -3.39 34.44
N LEU A 9 -16.43 -3.58 35.02
CA LEU A 9 -16.20 -3.44 36.46
C LEU A 9 -15.95 -2.00 36.89
N ASN A 10 -15.42 -1.16 36.00
CA ASN A 10 -15.15 0.25 36.26
C ASN A 10 -16.23 1.16 35.65
N ASP A 11 -17.50 0.77 35.75
CA ASP A 11 -18.66 1.49 35.19
C ASP A 11 -18.97 2.80 35.96
N ASP A 12 -17.94 3.60 36.24
CA ASP A 12 -18.12 5.02 36.54
C ASP A 12 -18.48 5.71 35.23
N GLN A 13 -19.78 5.97 35.08
CA GLN A 13 -20.42 6.66 33.95
C GLN A 13 -19.93 8.11 33.71
N ASN A 14 -18.76 8.53 34.23
CA ASN A 14 -18.35 9.94 34.26
C ASN A 14 -17.03 10.29 33.53
N GLU A 15 -16.35 9.37 32.84
CA GLU A 15 -15.12 9.70 32.07
C GLU A 15 -15.15 9.32 30.58
N ILE A 16 -16.31 9.04 30.01
CA ILE A 16 -16.44 8.81 28.54
C ILE A 16 -16.78 10.11 27.79
N SER A 17 -17.14 11.18 28.50
CA SER A 17 -17.35 12.50 27.90
C SER A 17 -16.04 13.29 27.84
N ASN A 18 -15.36 13.26 26.68
CA ASN A 18 -14.39 14.26 26.15
C ASN A 18 -13.11 13.70 25.50
N ARG A 19 -13.01 12.41 25.19
CA ARG A 19 -12.00 12.00 24.19
C ARG A 19 -12.60 12.13 22.81
N ASP A 20 -12.19 13.20 22.14
CA ASP A 20 -12.60 13.60 20.81
C ASP A 20 -12.81 12.42 19.86
N THR A 21 -13.95 12.48 19.17
CA THR A 21 -14.51 11.56 18.20
C THR A 21 -13.72 11.49 16.89
N LYS A 22 -12.38 11.47 16.95
CA LYS A 22 -11.55 11.08 15.80
C LYS A 22 -11.28 9.59 15.88
N TRP A 23 -12.07 8.84 15.11
CA TRP A 23 -11.75 7.46 14.81
C TRP A 23 -10.30 7.38 14.29
N PRO A 24 -9.43 6.53 14.87
CA PRO A 24 -7.96 6.62 14.76
C PRO A 24 -7.44 6.10 13.40
N PHE A 25 -8.10 6.43 12.30
CA PHE A 25 -7.78 5.95 10.94
C PHE A 25 -7.64 4.42 10.84
N GLY A 26 -8.36 3.67 11.69
CA GLY A 26 -8.26 2.22 11.76
C GLY A 26 -6.96 1.68 12.37
N LEU A 27 -6.13 2.53 12.99
CA LEU A 27 -4.92 2.12 13.70
C LEU A 27 -5.27 1.40 15.01
N GLN A 28 -4.68 0.22 15.20
CA GLN A 28 -4.86 -0.57 16.41
C GLN A 28 -4.22 0.11 17.62
N SER A 29 -4.88 0.02 18.78
CA SER A 29 -4.29 0.51 20.02
C SER A 29 -3.13 -0.38 20.45
N LYS A 30 -2.02 0.23 20.87
CA LYS A 30 -0.90 -0.46 21.52
C LYS A 30 -1.09 -0.64 23.03
N LYS A 31 -2.22 -0.18 23.58
CA LYS A 31 -2.51 -0.30 25.02
C LYS A 31 -2.81 -1.75 25.37
N CYS A 32 -2.03 -2.28 26.31
CA CYS A 32 -2.34 -3.56 26.94
C CYS A 32 -3.49 -3.36 27.93
N PRO A 33 -4.46 -4.28 27.97
CA PRO A 33 -5.49 -4.22 29.00
C PRO A 33 -4.86 -4.44 30.38
N PRO A 34 -5.34 -3.73 31.43
CA PRO A 34 -4.85 -3.93 32.79
C PRO A 34 -5.15 -5.35 33.27
N GLN A 35 -4.41 -5.79 34.29
CA GLN A 35 -4.73 -7.02 34.98
C GLN A 35 -6.02 -6.83 35.80
N VAL A 36 -6.96 -7.76 35.64
CA VAL A 36 -8.25 -7.76 36.33
C VAL A 36 -8.23 -8.92 37.32
N ASN A 37 -8.41 -8.62 38.62
CA ASN A 37 -8.27 -9.62 39.69
C ASN A 37 -9.23 -10.79 39.51
N GLU A 38 -10.45 -10.50 39.07
CA GLU A 38 -11.53 -11.45 38.80
C GLU A 38 -11.19 -12.44 37.67
N LEU A 39 -10.30 -12.05 36.74
CA LEU A 39 -9.86 -12.91 35.64
C LEU A 39 -8.58 -13.69 35.96
N LYS A 40 -7.91 -13.40 37.08
CA LYS A 40 -6.57 -13.94 37.36
C LYS A 40 -6.56 -15.47 37.40
N ALA A 41 -7.46 -16.09 38.16
CA ALA A 41 -7.54 -17.55 38.26
C ALA A 41 -7.83 -18.22 36.90
N PHE A 42 -8.75 -17.64 36.12
CA PHE A 42 -9.09 -18.13 34.79
C PHE A 42 -7.91 -18.02 33.81
N GLU A 43 -7.13 -16.93 33.88
CA GLU A 43 -5.95 -16.74 33.03
C GLU A 43 -4.82 -17.70 33.40
N GLU A 44 -4.62 -17.95 34.70
CA GLU A 44 -3.70 -18.98 35.19
C GLU A 44 -4.11 -20.37 34.68
N ASP A 45 -5.41 -20.69 34.71
CA ASP A 45 -5.94 -21.94 34.14
C ASP A 45 -5.71 -22.05 32.62
N LEU A 46 -5.92 -20.97 31.86
CA LEU A 46 -5.62 -20.97 30.44
C LEU A 46 -4.14 -21.21 30.16
N ILE A 47 -3.24 -20.58 30.94
CA ILE A 47 -1.80 -20.81 30.82
C ILE A 47 -1.47 -22.27 31.12
N ARG A 48 -1.96 -22.81 32.25
CA ARG A 48 -1.80 -24.24 32.60
C ARG A 48 -2.34 -25.17 31.52
N MET A 49 -3.46 -24.82 30.88
CA MET A 49 -4.00 -25.60 29.78
C MET A 49 -3.02 -25.61 28.59
N THR A 50 -2.44 -24.46 28.24
CA THR A 50 -1.45 -24.38 27.15
C THR A 50 -0.16 -25.14 27.43
N GLU A 51 0.28 -25.20 28.69
CA GLU A 51 1.45 -25.97 29.13
C GLU A 51 1.24 -27.48 28.96
N ASN A 52 0.00 -27.94 29.09
CA ASN A 52 -0.38 -29.35 28.95
C ASN A 52 -0.71 -29.76 27.51
N ILE A 53 -0.57 -28.85 26.52
CA ILE A 53 -0.78 -29.20 25.11
C ILE A 53 0.35 -30.13 24.65
N GLN A 54 0.01 -31.41 24.47
CA GLN A 54 0.89 -32.38 23.85
C GLN A 54 0.75 -32.30 22.33
N TYR A 55 1.82 -31.91 21.64
CA TYR A 55 1.85 -31.91 20.19
C TYR A 55 2.30 -33.28 19.68
N ARG A 56 1.50 -33.89 18.80
CA ARG A 56 1.96 -35.04 18.02
C ARG A 56 2.88 -34.56 16.90
N LYS A 57 3.99 -35.27 16.67
CA LYS A 57 4.85 -35.01 15.51
C LYS A 57 4.15 -35.51 14.25
N VAL A 58 3.47 -34.63 13.53
CA VAL A 58 2.87 -34.96 12.24
C VAL A 58 3.97 -34.88 11.18
N ASN A 59 4.33 -36.02 10.60
CA ASN A 59 5.11 -36.07 9.37
C ASN A 59 4.13 -36.42 8.24
N ASN A 60 3.96 -35.50 7.30
CA ASN A 60 3.20 -35.73 6.07
C ASN A 60 4.08 -35.44 4.86
N SER A 61 3.61 -35.85 3.68
CA SER A 61 4.34 -35.67 2.41
C SER A 61 4.70 -34.21 2.15
N PHE A 62 3.81 -33.27 2.50
CA PHE A 62 4.04 -31.84 2.35
C PHE A 62 5.21 -31.34 3.23
N LEU A 63 5.20 -31.65 4.53
CA LEU A 63 6.26 -31.24 5.45
C LEU A 63 7.62 -31.86 5.10
N SER A 64 7.62 -33.12 4.64
CA SER A 64 8.82 -33.76 4.13
C SER A 64 9.36 -33.06 2.88
N SER A 65 8.47 -32.69 1.95
CA SER A 65 8.83 -31.95 0.74
C SER A 65 9.37 -30.56 1.08
N LEU A 66 8.69 -29.82 1.96
CA LEU A 66 9.12 -28.50 2.43
C LEU A 66 10.49 -28.54 3.10
N ARG A 67 10.77 -29.56 3.94
CA ARG A 67 12.10 -29.77 4.54
C ARG A 67 13.16 -30.06 3.48
N SER A 68 12.84 -30.91 2.50
CA SER A 68 13.75 -31.24 1.40
C SER A 68 14.09 -29.99 0.59
N ASP A 69 13.09 -29.18 0.25
CA ASP A 69 13.28 -27.97 -0.55
C ASP A 69 14.03 -26.89 0.24
N ALA A 70 13.72 -26.71 1.53
CA ALA A 70 14.50 -25.82 2.40
C ALA A 70 15.98 -26.25 2.48
N ALA A 71 16.25 -27.56 2.62
CA ALA A 71 17.62 -28.08 2.62
C ALA A 71 18.33 -27.82 1.28
N LYS A 72 17.65 -28.04 0.14
CA LYS A 72 18.20 -27.75 -1.20
C LYS A 72 18.50 -26.26 -1.39
N ILE A 73 17.62 -25.38 -0.90
CA ILE A 73 17.81 -23.94 -1.01
C ILE A 73 18.99 -23.49 -0.14
N ASN A 74 19.05 -23.93 1.11
CA ASN A 74 20.12 -23.56 2.04
C ASN A 74 21.50 -24.08 1.62
N ALA A 75 21.55 -25.23 0.92
CA ALA A 75 22.79 -25.79 0.39
C ALA A 75 23.23 -25.18 -0.95
N SER A 76 22.41 -24.36 -1.60
CA SER A 76 22.68 -23.79 -2.92
C SER A 76 23.51 -22.51 -2.82
N ASP A 77 24.50 -22.36 -3.70
CA ASP A 77 25.29 -21.13 -3.92
C ASP A 77 24.54 -20.08 -4.78
N LYS A 78 23.44 -20.49 -5.41
CA LYS A 78 22.60 -19.66 -6.28
C LYS A 78 21.44 -19.01 -5.54
N VAL A 79 20.95 -17.92 -6.11
CA VAL A 79 19.75 -17.19 -5.67
C VAL A 79 18.53 -17.71 -6.41
N TYR A 80 17.44 -17.97 -5.68
CA TYR A 80 16.15 -18.34 -6.26
C TYR A 80 15.25 -17.11 -6.40
N VAL A 81 14.69 -16.88 -7.58
CA VAL A 81 13.91 -15.68 -7.92
C VAL A 81 12.60 -16.06 -8.58
N PHE A 82 11.50 -15.52 -8.06
CA PHE A 82 10.17 -15.74 -8.61
C PHE A 82 9.94 -14.98 -9.91
N ALA A 83 9.14 -15.57 -10.78
CA ALA A 83 8.51 -14.85 -11.88
C ALA A 83 7.50 -13.81 -11.37
N ASP A 84 7.29 -12.75 -12.16
CA ASP A 84 6.35 -11.67 -11.84
C ASP A 84 4.88 -12.07 -12.05
N LYS A 85 4.58 -12.85 -13.10
CA LYS A 85 3.20 -13.20 -13.47
C LYS A 85 2.90 -14.70 -13.49
N THR A 86 3.93 -15.54 -13.62
CA THR A 86 3.76 -17.00 -13.60
C THR A 86 4.14 -17.55 -12.23
N ARG A 87 3.96 -18.86 -12.04
CA ARG A 87 4.39 -19.57 -10.82
C ARG A 87 5.82 -20.10 -10.92
N ASN A 88 6.56 -19.69 -11.95
CA ASN A 88 7.91 -20.19 -12.21
C ASN A 88 8.90 -19.64 -11.17
N LEU A 89 9.91 -20.46 -10.88
CA LEU A 89 11.04 -20.11 -10.02
C LEU A 89 12.33 -20.33 -10.80
N TYR A 90 13.18 -19.32 -10.84
CA TYR A 90 14.44 -19.33 -11.56
C TYR A 90 15.61 -19.35 -10.60
N LYS A 91 16.70 -20.00 -11.00
CA LYS A 91 17.95 -20.10 -10.26
C LYS A 91 18.99 -19.23 -10.96
N LEU A 92 19.62 -18.30 -10.24
CA LEU A 92 20.62 -17.38 -10.79
C LEU A 92 21.90 -17.37 -9.95
N ASP A 93 23.03 -17.17 -10.61
CA ASP A 93 24.27 -16.82 -9.92
C ASP A 93 24.11 -15.52 -9.14
N LYS A 94 24.72 -15.45 -7.96
CA LYS A 94 24.67 -14.26 -7.10
C LYS A 94 25.11 -12.98 -7.84
N ALA A 95 26.20 -13.06 -8.61
CA ALA A 95 26.70 -11.93 -9.39
C ALA A 95 25.70 -11.45 -10.46
N SER A 96 25.05 -12.38 -11.18
CA SER A 96 24.03 -12.07 -12.18
C SER A 96 22.80 -11.42 -11.54
N TYR A 97 22.36 -11.94 -10.39
CA TYR A 97 21.26 -11.37 -9.62
C TYR A 97 21.58 -9.95 -9.14
N GLU A 98 22.74 -9.74 -8.52
CA GLU A 98 23.16 -8.44 -8.02
C GLU A 98 23.30 -7.41 -9.15
N LYS A 99 23.81 -7.83 -10.32
CA LYS A 99 23.86 -6.99 -11.51
C LYS A 99 22.46 -6.54 -11.93
N LEU A 100 21.52 -7.47 -12.10
CA LEU A 100 20.13 -7.15 -12.48
C LEU A 100 19.48 -6.23 -11.45
N LEU A 101 19.64 -6.50 -10.15
CA LEU A 101 19.09 -5.68 -9.08
C LEU A 101 19.67 -4.26 -9.12
N ASN A 102 21.00 -4.12 -9.22
CA ASN A 102 21.67 -2.82 -9.24
C ASN A 102 21.32 -2.01 -10.50
N GLU A 103 21.21 -2.63 -11.67
CA GLU A 103 20.77 -1.95 -12.90
C GLU A 103 19.35 -1.41 -12.74
N ASN A 104 18.43 -2.18 -12.16
CA ASN A 104 17.05 -1.74 -11.93
C ASN A 104 16.95 -0.63 -10.88
N ILE A 105 17.74 -0.70 -9.81
CA ILE A 105 17.80 0.37 -8.78
C ILE A 105 18.37 1.63 -9.40
N THR A 106 19.55 1.56 -10.02
CA THR A 106 20.25 2.72 -10.56
C THR A 106 19.53 3.35 -11.75
N ALA A 107 18.68 2.62 -12.48
CA ALA A 107 17.84 3.21 -13.52
C ALA A 107 16.84 4.23 -12.96
N LYS A 108 16.25 3.97 -11.78
CA LYS A 108 15.13 4.76 -11.23
C LYS A 108 15.47 5.55 -9.96
N TYR A 109 16.52 5.16 -9.25
CA TYR A 109 16.89 5.69 -7.94
C TYR A 109 18.32 6.24 -7.92
N LYS A 110 18.57 7.17 -7.00
CA LYS A 110 19.88 7.77 -6.69
C LYS A 110 20.19 7.54 -5.21
N ARG A 111 21.47 7.65 -4.84
CA ARG A 111 21.88 7.61 -3.43
C ARG A 111 21.17 8.71 -2.65
N ALA A 112 20.57 8.32 -1.53
CA ALA A 112 20.09 9.27 -0.54
C ALA A 112 21.17 9.50 0.51
N LYS A 113 21.04 10.57 1.31
CA LYS A 113 21.94 10.79 2.45
C LYS A 113 21.55 9.89 3.61
N ASP A 114 22.51 9.48 4.43
CA ASP A 114 22.26 8.54 5.52
C ASP A 114 21.30 9.10 6.59
N ASP A 115 21.31 10.42 6.80
CA ASP A 115 20.41 11.16 7.72
C ASP A 115 18.97 11.29 7.22
N THR A 116 18.69 10.93 5.96
CA THR A 116 17.37 11.16 5.33
C THR A 116 16.26 10.41 6.05
N MET A 117 16.55 9.21 6.58
CA MET A 117 15.56 8.42 7.30
C MET A 117 15.17 9.06 8.63
N ASP A 118 16.13 9.65 9.34
CA ASP A 118 15.89 10.33 10.61
C ASP A 118 15.06 11.61 10.40
N VAL A 119 15.35 12.36 9.33
CA VAL A 119 14.57 13.54 8.94
C VAL A 119 13.11 13.16 8.66
N ILE A 120 12.88 12.13 7.84
CA ILE A 120 11.53 11.65 7.52
C ILE A 120 10.80 11.19 8.78
N THR A 121 11.51 10.50 9.69
CA THR A 121 10.95 10.00 10.95
C THR A 121 10.59 11.13 11.91
N ASN A 122 11.43 12.15 12.05
CA ASN A 122 11.12 13.31 12.86
C ASN A 122 9.90 14.07 12.34
N ASP A 123 9.77 14.21 11.02
CA ASP A 123 8.60 14.84 10.41
C ASP A 123 7.34 13.97 10.52
N LEU A 124 7.50 12.64 10.50
CA LEU A 124 6.39 11.69 10.74
C LEU A 124 5.76 11.95 12.10
N PHE A 125 6.57 12.00 13.17
CA PHE A 125 6.06 12.20 14.53
C PHE A 125 5.39 13.56 14.71
N LYS A 126 5.93 14.63 14.13
CA LYS A 126 5.28 15.97 14.15
C LYS A 126 3.90 15.95 13.51
N ILE A 127 3.70 15.20 12.42
CA ILE A 127 2.40 15.09 11.76
C ILE A 127 1.48 14.18 12.58
N ALA A 128 2.01 13.08 13.11
CA ALA A 128 1.27 12.14 13.94
C ALA A 128 0.74 12.78 15.23
N ASP A 129 1.52 13.65 15.88
CA ASP A 129 1.08 14.41 17.06
C ASP A 129 -0.10 15.34 16.71
N LYS A 130 -0.02 16.05 15.57
CA LYS A 130 -1.12 16.92 15.11
C LYS A 130 -2.39 16.15 14.74
N LEU A 131 -2.27 14.87 14.43
CA LEU A 131 -3.37 13.98 14.11
C LEU A 131 -3.84 13.13 15.30
N ASP A 132 -3.20 13.26 16.46
CA ASP A 132 -3.46 12.47 17.67
C ASP A 132 -3.31 10.95 17.44
N VAL A 133 -2.23 10.55 16.74
CA VAL A 133 -1.93 9.14 16.42
C VAL A 133 -0.49 8.73 16.69
N SER A 134 0.29 9.58 17.36
CA SER A 134 1.70 9.32 17.63
C SER A 134 1.93 8.10 18.53
N ASP A 135 0.96 7.74 19.39
CA ASP A 135 1.00 6.53 20.22
C ASP A 135 0.80 5.23 19.44
N ARG A 136 0.39 5.30 18.16
CA ARG A 136 0.02 4.13 17.35
C ARG A 136 0.82 3.98 16.07
N ILE A 137 1.42 5.06 15.58
CA ILE A 137 2.22 5.01 14.35
C ILE A 137 3.61 4.46 14.64
N ASP A 138 4.14 3.67 13.71
CA ASP A 138 5.51 3.18 13.76
C ASP A 138 6.38 3.90 12.73
N THR A 139 7.69 3.76 12.86
CA THR A 139 8.63 4.28 11.86
C THR A 139 8.64 3.41 10.61
N MET A 140 9.27 3.91 9.54
CA MET A 140 9.41 3.15 8.30
C MET A 140 10.13 1.82 8.53
N THR A 141 9.56 0.72 8.03
CA THR A 141 10.22 -0.58 8.12
C THR A 141 11.37 -0.69 7.12
N VAL A 142 12.58 -0.98 7.59
CA VAL A 142 13.75 -1.23 6.74
C VAL A 142 13.71 -2.65 6.20
N LYS A 143 13.54 -2.79 4.88
CA LYS A 143 13.58 -4.09 4.19
C LYS A 143 14.33 -3.94 2.86
N GLN A 144 15.19 -4.91 2.56
CA GLN A 144 16.00 -4.92 1.35
C GLN A 144 15.12 -5.09 0.11
N ALA A 145 15.38 -4.28 -0.91
CA ALA A 145 14.74 -4.40 -2.20
C ALA A 145 15.14 -5.70 -2.90
N PHE A 146 14.24 -6.22 -3.72
CA PHE A 146 14.48 -7.41 -4.51
C PHE A 146 13.79 -7.29 -5.87
N ILE A 147 14.12 -8.20 -6.78
CA ILE A 147 13.53 -8.25 -8.12
C ILE A 147 12.71 -9.52 -8.33
N THR A 148 11.71 -9.43 -9.19
CA THR A 148 11.07 -10.58 -9.83
C THR A 148 11.34 -10.56 -11.34
N LEU A 149 11.31 -11.72 -11.98
CA LEU A 149 11.60 -11.86 -13.41
C LEU A 149 10.33 -11.78 -14.26
N LYS A 150 10.35 -10.96 -15.32
CA LYS A 150 9.24 -10.84 -16.27
C LYS A 150 9.39 -11.88 -17.39
N ASP A 151 9.11 -13.13 -17.06
CA ASP A 151 9.20 -14.28 -17.97
C ASP A 151 8.12 -14.31 -19.07
N HIS A 152 7.03 -13.56 -18.89
CA HIS A 152 5.98 -13.34 -19.88
C HIS A 152 6.36 -12.38 -21.01
N LYS A 153 7.61 -11.90 -21.07
CA LYS A 153 8.09 -11.01 -22.14
C LYS A 153 8.85 -11.81 -23.19
N ASP A 154 8.60 -11.54 -24.47
CA ASP A 154 9.19 -12.28 -25.59
C ASP A 154 10.72 -12.31 -25.56
N SER A 155 11.35 -11.24 -25.06
CA SER A 155 12.81 -11.13 -24.96
C SER A 155 13.41 -11.82 -23.74
N PHE A 156 12.63 -12.55 -22.92
CA PHE A 156 13.08 -13.06 -21.63
C PHE A 156 14.34 -13.92 -21.71
N ALA A 157 14.40 -14.83 -22.70
CA ALA A 157 15.54 -15.75 -22.87
C ALA A 157 16.87 -15.02 -23.18
N ALA A 158 16.81 -13.92 -23.92
CA ALA A 158 18.00 -13.16 -24.34
C ALA A 158 18.35 -12.02 -23.37
N LYS A 159 17.32 -11.29 -22.91
CA LYS A 159 17.44 -10.11 -22.04
C LYS A 159 16.32 -10.14 -20.99
N PRO A 160 16.54 -10.80 -19.85
CA PRO A 160 15.53 -10.88 -18.80
C PRO A 160 15.26 -9.48 -18.25
N SER A 161 14.02 -9.03 -18.38
CA SER A 161 13.56 -7.81 -17.72
C SER A 161 13.02 -8.12 -16.33
N CYS A 162 13.17 -7.16 -15.42
CA CYS A 162 12.83 -7.36 -14.01
C CYS A 162 11.74 -6.38 -13.57
N LYS A 163 11.07 -6.72 -12.48
CA LYS A 163 10.28 -5.77 -11.69
C LYS A 163 10.98 -5.58 -10.35
N LEU A 164 11.38 -4.34 -10.07
CA LEU A 164 11.93 -3.95 -8.78
C LEU A 164 10.80 -3.81 -7.75
N ILE A 165 10.95 -4.48 -6.62
CA ILE A 165 10.02 -4.43 -5.49
C ILE A 165 10.67 -3.67 -4.35
N ASN A 166 9.97 -2.64 -3.85
CA ASN A 166 10.34 -1.94 -2.63
C ASN A 166 9.46 -2.43 -1.47
N PRO A 167 9.98 -3.29 -0.58
CA PRO A 167 9.21 -3.76 0.57
C PRO A 167 9.19 -2.76 1.74
N ALA A 168 10.02 -1.70 1.71
CA ALA A 168 9.99 -0.66 2.74
C ALA A 168 8.75 0.22 2.57
N LYS A 169 8.03 0.44 3.67
CA LYS A 169 6.76 1.19 3.66
C LYS A 169 6.77 2.26 4.75
N ASN A 170 6.27 3.43 4.39
CA ASN A 170 5.99 4.49 5.33
C ASN A 170 4.62 4.22 5.99
N GLU A 171 4.61 4.15 7.31
CA GLU A 171 3.42 3.84 8.11
C GLU A 171 2.35 4.94 8.05
N MET A 172 2.74 6.20 7.74
CA MET A 172 1.78 7.27 7.42
C MET A 172 0.87 6.91 6.24
N GLY A 173 1.30 5.97 5.38
CA GLY A 173 0.47 5.39 4.33
C GLY A 173 -0.83 4.79 4.86
N LYS A 174 -0.87 4.23 6.08
CA LYS A 174 -2.12 3.70 6.66
C LYS A 174 -3.13 4.81 6.94
N VAL A 175 -2.65 5.94 7.47
CA VAL A 175 -3.47 7.13 7.76
C VAL A 175 -3.91 7.78 6.45
N SER A 176 -2.96 8.03 5.55
CA SER A 176 -3.20 8.57 4.20
C SER A 176 -4.26 7.76 3.43
N LYS A 177 -4.22 6.43 3.54
CA LYS A 177 -5.20 5.53 2.91
C LYS A 177 -6.64 5.88 3.30
N VAL A 178 -6.92 5.99 4.60
CA VAL A 178 -8.27 6.26 5.10
C VAL A 178 -8.74 7.66 4.71
N ILE A 179 -7.84 8.64 4.76
CA ILE A 179 -8.10 10.01 4.32
C ILE A 179 -8.47 10.03 2.83
N LEU A 180 -7.63 9.42 1.98
CA LEU A 180 -7.84 9.40 0.53
C LEU A 180 -9.09 8.61 0.13
N ASP A 181 -9.37 7.46 0.75
CA ASP A 181 -10.59 6.70 0.45
C ASP A 181 -11.85 7.51 0.79
N THR A 182 -11.82 8.27 1.90
CA THR A 182 -12.90 9.20 2.28
C THR A 182 -13.05 10.31 1.25
N ILE A 183 -11.95 10.95 0.83
CA ILE A 183 -11.94 12.00 -0.19
C ILE A 183 -12.49 11.47 -1.52
N ASN A 184 -11.95 10.36 -2.01
CA ASN A 184 -12.31 9.76 -3.28
C ASN A 184 -13.79 9.36 -3.31
N THR A 185 -14.30 8.82 -2.20
CA THR A 185 -15.71 8.42 -2.08
C THR A 185 -16.64 9.64 -2.17
N LYS A 186 -16.30 10.74 -1.49
CA LYS A 186 -17.07 11.99 -1.60
C LYS A 186 -17.02 12.57 -3.01
N ILE A 187 -15.83 12.66 -3.62
CA ILE A 187 -15.68 13.15 -5.01
C ILE A 187 -16.51 12.31 -5.96
N ARG A 188 -16.46 10.97 -5.89
CA ARG A 188 -17.28 10.08 -6.73
C ARG A 188 -18.77 10.35 -6.56
N SER A 189 -19.25 10.51 -5.33
CA SER A 189 -20.68 10.79 -5.09
C SER A 189 -21.17 12.11 -5.69
N ILE A 190 -20.31 13.13 -5.73
CA ILE A 190 -20.66 14.47 -6.21
C ILE A 190 -20.46 14.60 -7.72
N SER A 191 -19.30 14.16 -8.22
CA SER A 191 -18.91 14.30 -9.62
C SER A 191 -19.62 13.32 -10.56
N LYS A 192 -20.06 12.17 -10.04
CA LYS A 192 -20.73 11.09 -10.80
C LYS A 192 -19.93 10.57 -12.01
N VAL A 193 -18.62 10.76 -12.02
CA VAL A 193 -17.73 10.20 -13.06
C VAL A 193 -17.69 8.67 -12.96
N ASN A 194 -17.49 7.99 -14.08
CA ASN A 194 -17.39 6.53 -14.13
C ASN A 194 -16.01 6.01 -13.69
N GLN A 195 -15.63 6.25 -12.43
CA GLN A 195 -14.50 5.55 -11.84
C GLN A 195 -14.94 4.20 -11.28
N TRP A 196 -14.64 3.14 -12.02
CA TRP A 196 -15.03 1.78 -11.66
C TRP A 196 -14.13 1.22 -10.57
N ARG A 197 -14.72 0.38 -9.71
CA ARG A 197 -14.01 -0.34 -8.62
C ARG A 197 -14.20 -1.85 -8.67
N ASN A 198 -15.06 -2.34 -9.57
CA ASN A 198 -15.26 -3.76 -9.81
C ASN A 198 -15.84 -4.00 -11.20
N THR A 199 -15.75 -5.25 -11.66
CA THR A 199 -16.23 -5.68 -12.98
C THR A 199 -17.72 -5.39 -13.18
N MET A 200 -18.55 -5.53 -12.14
CA MET A 200 -20.00 -5.28 -12.25
C MET A 200 -20.29 -3.83 -12.64
N SER A 201 -19.58 -2.86 -12.04
CA SER A 201 -19.77 -1.44 -12.37
C SER A 201 -19.44 -1.08 -13.83
N VAL A 202 -18.49 -1.79 -14.44
CA VAL A 202 -18.16 -1.64 -15.86
C VAL A 202 -19.26 -2.24 -16.74
N ILE A 203 -19.73 -3.44 -16.38
CA ILE A 203 -20.82 -4.13 -17.09
C ILE A 203 -22.10 -3.30 -17.04
N ASP A 204 -22.43 -2.72 -15.89
CA ASP A 204 -23.61 -1.88 -15.74
C ASP A 204 -23.50 -0.62 -16.58
N TRP A 205 -22.33 0.06 -16.58
CA TRP A 205 -22.09 1.17 -17.51
C TRP A 205 -22.31 0.73 -18.97
N PHE A 206 -21.70 -0.37 -19.39
CA PHE A 206 -21.84 -0.89 -20.75
C PHE A 206 -23.31 -1.16 -21.11
N ARG A 207 -24.09 -1.78 -20.22
CA ARG A 207 -25.52 -2.07 -20.45
C ARG A 207 -26.35 -0.82 -20.72
N HIS A 208 -26.05 0.30 -20.07
CA HIS A 208 -26.82 1.54 -20.19
C HIS A 208 -26.47 2.39 -21.43
N ILE A 209 -25.49 1.98 -22.25
CA ILE A 209 -25.18 2.66 -23.51
C ILE A 209 -26.31 2.42 -24.52
N PRO A 210 -26.99 3.46 -25.06
CA PRO A 210 -28.00 3.31 -26.11
C PRO A 210 -27.35 2.99 -27.46
N ASP A 211 -28.10 2.35 -28.37
CA ASP A 211 -27.71 2.11 -29.77
C ASP A 211 -26.27 1.59 -29.95
N LYS A 212 -25.88 0.58 -29.15
CA LYS A 212 -24.51 0.05 -29.08
C LYS A 212 -23.95 -0.41 -30.43
N ASP A 213 -24.82 -0.86 -31.32
CA ASP A 213 -24.50 -1.27 -32.69
C ASP A 213 -24.02 -0.10 -33.56
N ARG A 214 -24.28 1.14 -33.15
CA ARG A 214 -23.86 2.38 -33.81
C ARG A 214 -22.70 3.07 -33.11
N CYS A 215 -22.22 2.52 -32.00
CA CYS A 215 -21.15 3.08 -31.19
C CYS A 215 -19.76 2.60 -31.66
N THR A 216 -18.73 3.40 -31.38
CA THR A 216 -17.33 2.99 -31.53
C THR A 216 -16.66 2.98 -30.17
N PHE A 217 -16.18 1.80 -29.76
CA PHE A 217 -15.54 1.66 -28.46
C PHE A 217 -14.04 1.92 -28.55
N VAL A 218 -13.53 2.67 -27.57
CA VAL A 218 -12.10 2.94 -27.41
C VAL A 218 -11.63 2.28 -26.13
N VAL A 219 -10.57 1.49 -26.23
CA VAL A 219 -9.85 0.91 -25.10
C VAL A 219 -8.48 1.56 -25.03
N PHE A 220 -8.09 2.03 -23.85
CA PHE A 220 -6.76 2.60 -23.64
C PHE A 220 -6.22 2.20 -22.27
N ASP A 221 -4.90 2.23 -22.14
CA ASP A 221 -4.17 1.92 -20.91
C ASP A 221 -3.24 3.08 -20.58
N ILE A 222 -3.16 3.46 -19.31
CA ILE A 222 -2.21 4.47 -18.85
C ILE A 222 -0.87 3.80 -18.53
N VAL A 223 0.07 3.95 -19.46
CA VAL A 223 1.42 3.37 -19.35
C VAL A 223 2.09 3.73 -18.03
N ASP A 224 2.52 2.69 -17.31
CA ASP A 224 3.19 2.79 -16.02
C ASP A 224 2.42 3.71 -15.05
N PHE A 225 1.13 3.54 -14.80
CA PHE A 225 0.33 4.56 -14.10
C PHE A 225 0.88 5.12 -12.77
N TYR A 226 1.51 4.29 -11.91
CA TYR A 226 1.98 4.73 -10.59
C TYR A 226 3.26 5.60 -10.65
N PRO A 227 4.38 5.17 -11.29
CA PRO A 227 5.63 5.94 -11.24
C PRO A 227 5.62 7.38 -11.79
N PRO A 228 4.85 7.75 -12.83
CA PRO A 228 4.73 9.11 -13.36
C PRO A 228 3.97 10.07 -12.46
N ILE A 229 3.22 9.57 -11.46
CA ILE A 229 2.55 10.46 -10.50
C ILE A 229 3.64 11.25 -9.78
N SER A 230 3.67 12.54 -10.06
CA SER A 230 4.67 13.47 -9.53
C SER A 230 4.10 14.24 -8.33
N SER A 231 5.01 14.79 -7.53
CA SER A 231 4.65 15.68 -6.43
C SER A 231 3.79 16.85 -6.92
N ASN A 232 4.15 17.45 -8.06
CA ASN A 232 3.40 18.55 -8.66
C ASN A 232 1.98 18.14 -9.06
N LEU A 233 1.82 16.96 -9.68
CA LEU A 233 0.50 16.46 -10.05
C LEU A 233 -0.40 16.26 -8.83
N LEU A 234 0.13 15.67 -7.75
CA LEU A 234 -0.63 15.50 -6.51
C LEU A 234 -0.95 16.84 -5.83
N LEU A 235 -0.01 17.79 -5.87
CA LEU A 235 -0.22 19.17 -5.39
C LEU A 235 -1.22 19.96 -6.24
N THR A 236 -1.47 19.59 -7.49
CA THR A 236 -2.57 20.12 -8.31
C THR A 236 -3.90 19.42 -8.02
N ALA A 237 -3.87 18.09 -7.83
CA ALA A 237 -5.07 17.30 -7.58
C ALA A 237 -5.68 17.57 -6.19
N LEU A 238 -4.88 17.82 -5.15
CA LEU A 238 -5.40 18.07 -3.80
C LEU A 238 -6.24 19.38 -3.69
N PRO A 239 -5.80 20.54 -4.19
CA PRO A 239 -6.64 21.73 -4.27
C PRO A 239 -7.92 21.52 -5.08
N TRP A 240 -7.86 20.75 -6.18
CA TRP A 240 -9.06 20.37 -6.92
C TRP A 240 -10.00 19.52 -6.06
N ALA A 241 -9.49 18.53 -5.32
CA ALA A 241 -10.27 17.70 -4.41
C ALA A 241 -10.96 18.52 -3.30
N LYS A 242 -10.33 19.60 -2.83
CA LYS A 242 -10.91 20.53 -1.85
C LYS A 242 -12.19 21.22 -2.32
N THR A 243 -12.45 21.25 -3.62
CA THR A 243 -13.71 21.79 -4.17
C THR A 243 -14.92 20.87 -3.90
N PHE A 244 -14.68 19.60 -3.55
CA PHE A 244 -15.72 18.60 -3.30
C PHE A 244 -15.88 18.23 -1.82
N THR A 245 -14.80 18.32 -1.04
CA THR A 245 -14.81 18.00 0.39
C THR A 245 -13.80 18.88 1.13
N ASN A 246 -14.08 19.17 2.39
CA ASN A 246 -13.07 19.76 3.26
C ASN A 246 -11.90 18.78 3.42
N ILE A 247 -10.68 19.29 3.21
CA ILE A 247 -9.41 18.57 3.44
C ILE A 247 -8.53 19.50 4.26
N THR A 248 -8.26 19.11 5.49
CA THR A 248 -7.44 19.87 6.43
C THR A 248 -5.98 19.91 5.98
N ARG A 249 -5.22 20.84 6.57
CA ARG A 249 -3.78 20.93 6.31
C ARG A 249 -3.05 19.67 6.79
N GLN A 250 -3.42 19.17 7.96
CA GLN A 250 -2.85 17.97 8.58
C GLN A 250 -3.09 16.73 7.72
N GLU A 251 -4.28 16.59 7.13
CA GLU A 251 -4.58 15.50 6.19
C GLU A 251 -3.75 15.61 4.91
N SER A 252 -3.61 16.83 4.37
CA SER A 252 -2.76 17.08 3.20
C SER A 252 -1.29 16.76 3.49
N ASP A 253 -0.80 17.16 4.66
CA ASP A 253 0.56 16.88 5.14
C ASP A 253 0.79 15.37 5.30
N ALA A 254 -0.18 14.63 5.84
CA ALA A 254 -0.12 13.17 5.96
C ALA A 254 -0.08 12.47 4.59
N ILE A 255 -0.93 12.89 3.65
CA ILE A 255 -0.93 12.36 2.27
C ILE A 255 0.45 12.58 1.61
N MET A 256 1.00 13.79 1.73
CA MET A 256 2.30 14.12 1.16
C MET A 256 3.45 13.40 1.87
N HIS A 257 3.42 13.29 3.19
CA HIS A 257 4.44 12.58 3.96
C HIS A 257 4.44 11.09 3.67
N ALA A 258 3.29 10.47 3.46
CA ALA A 258 3.23 9.06 3.08
C ALA A 258 4.04 8.76 1.80
N ARG A 259 4.22 9.76 0.91
CA ARG A 259 5.03 9.66 -0.33
C ARG A 259 6.53 9.81 -0.10
N GLN A 260 6.99 10.11 1.13
CA GLN A 260 8.40 10.01 1.51
C GLN A 260 8.80 8.53 1.49
N SER A 261 9.34 8.07 0.36
CA SER A 261 9.70 6.68 0.14
C SER A 261 11.20 6.54 -0.03
N LEU A 262 11.74 5.53 0.64
CA LEU A 262 13.13 5.14 0.54
C LEU A 262 13.21 3.68 0.11
N LEU A 263 14.26 3.36 -0.62
CA LEU A 263 14.59 2.01 -1.05
C LEU A 263 15.92 1.63 -0.40
N PHE A 264 15.99 0.42 0.17
CA PHE A 264 17.16 -0.08 0.86
C PHE A 264 17.77 -1.21 0.04
N ASN A 265 19.08 -1.14 -0.21
CA ASN A 265 19.82 -2.24 -0.83
C ASN A 265 21.26 -2.27 -0.34
N ASN A 266 21.69 -3.40 0.20
CA ASN A 266 23.02 -3.64 0.78
C ASN A 266 23.42 -2.54 1.78
N ASP A 267 22.54 -2.29 2.76
CA ASP A 267 22.69 -1.30 3.83
C ASP A 267 22.88 0.15 3.37
N LYS A 268 22.47 0.42 2.14
CA LYS A 268 22.54 1.77 1.58
C LYS A 268 21.17 2.28 1.18
N LEU A 269 21.03 3.59 1.34
CA LEU A 269 19.79 4.30 1.11
C LEU A 269 19.68 4.84 -0.31
N TRP A 270 18.49 4.69 -0.89
CA TRP A 270 18.18 5.14 -2.23
C TRP A 270 16.86 5.90 -2.24
N ALA A 271 16.83 7.02 -2.96
CA ALA A 271 15.65 7.84 -3.19
C ALA A 271 15.37 7.93 -4.70
N LYS A 272 14.11 8.14 -5.08
CA LYS A 272 13.73 8.21 -6.49
C LYS A 272 14.48 9.33 -7.20
N ARG A 273 14.89 9.08 -8.44
CA ARG A 273 15.52 10.12 -9.29
C ARG A 273 14.49 11.17 -9.66
N ASN A 274 14.96 12.41 -9.79
CA ASN A 274 14.17 13.54 -10.25
C ASN A 274 12.86 13.79 -9.47
N SER A 275 12.76 13.27 -8.25
CA SER A 275 11.66 13.57 -7.33
C SER A 275 12.05 14.68 -6.37
N SER A 276 11.15 15.63 -6.14
CA SER A 276 11.25 16.57 -5.01
C SER A 276 11.10 15.82 -3.70
N SER A 277 12.00 16.07 -2.74
CA SER A 277 11.91 15.56 -1.37
C SER A 277 11.54 14.07 -1.28
N ASN A 278 12.28 13.17 -1.95
CA ASN A 278 12.06 11.70 -1.88
C ASN A 278 10.64 11.22 -2.24
N PHE A 279 9.88 12.01 -3.02
CA PHE A 279 8.51 11.69 -3.39
C PHE A 279 8.45 10.46 -4.31
N ASP A 280 7.71 9.44 -3.89
CA ASP A 280 7.37 8.29 -4.73
C ASP A 280 5.98 7.71 -4.40
N VAL A 281 5.30 7.26 -5.44
CA VAL A 281 4.09 6.43 -5.34
C VAL A 281 4.50 5.00 -5.66
N THR A 282 5.02 4.30 -4.65
CA THR A 282 5.52 2.94 -4.84
C THR A 282 4.38 1.95 -5.03
N MET A 283 4.56 1.03 -5.98
CA MET A 283 3.66 -0.12 -6.11
C MET A 283 3.73 -0.96 -4.84
N GLY A 284 2.60 -1.15 -4.17
CA GLY A 284 2.50 -1.89 -2.92
C GLY A 284 2.63 -1.04 -1.64
N SER A 285 2.69 0.30 -1.74
CA SER A 285 2.45 1.16 -0.57
C SER A 285 1.02 0.97 -0.02
N TYR A 286 0.79 1.37 1.24
CA TYR A 286 -0.49 1.14 1.91
C TYR A 286 -1.68 1.87 1.26
N ASP A 287 -1.43 3.05 0.71
CA ASP A 287 -2.37 4.03 0.11
C ASP A 287 -2.14 4.26 -1.39
N GLY A 288 -1.21 3.52 -2.01
CA GLY A 288 -0.85 3.76 -3.41
C GLY A 288 -2.06 3.59 -4.34
N ALA A 289 -2.97 2.70 -3.94
CA ALA A 289 -4.22 2.50 -4.63
C ALA A 289 -5.11 3.76 -4.58
N GLU A 290 -5.28 4.34 -3.41
CA GLU A 290 -6.18 5.45 -3.15
C GLU A 290 -5.63 6.76 -3.75
N VAL A 291 -4.30 6.96 -3.76
CA VAL A 291 -3.67 8.09 -4.49
C VAL A 291 -3.95 7.97 -5.98
N CYS A 292 -3.81 6.78 -6.55
CA CYS A 292 -4.09 6.56 -7.97
C CYS A 292 -5.56 6.78 -8.33
N GLU A 293 -6.48 6.39 -7.43
CA GLU A 293 -7.91 6.71 -7.62
C GLU A 293 -8.16 8.22 -7.58
N LEU A 294 -7.51 8.98 -6.70
CA LEU A 294 -7.64 10.44 -6.67
C LEU A 294 -7.19 11.06 -8.00
N ILE A 295 -6.03 10.65 -8.51
CA ILE A 295 -5.52 11.12 -9.79
C ILE A 295 -6.41 10.67 -10.96
N GLY A 296 -6.92 9.43 -10.92
CA GLY A 296 -7.87 8.92 -11.90
C GLY A 296 -9.16 9.74 -11.95
N LEU A 297 -9.70 10.14 -10.80
CA LEU A 297 -10.87 11.04 -10.74
C LEU A 297 -10.54 12.40 -11.35
N TYR A 298 -9.38 12.96 -11.03
CA TYR A 298 -8.92 14.23 -11.61
C TYR A 298 -8.81 14.16 -13.13
N ILE A 299 -8.23 13.08 -13.67
CA ILE A 299 -8.12 12.84 -15.12
C ILE A 299 -9.52 12.70 -15.73
N LEU A 300 -10.37 11.85 -15.16
CA LEU A 300 -11.74 11.60 -15.65
C LEU A 300 -12.57 12.88 -15.74
N THR A 301 -12.57 13.71 -14.69
CA THR A 301 -13.30 14.98 -14.69
C THR A 301 -12.81 15.95 -15.77
N ASN A 302 -11.54 15.87 -16.18
CA ASN A 302 -11.02 16.68 -17.29
C ASN A 302 -11.33 16.07 -18.67
N LEU A 303 -11.35 14.74 -18.79
CA LEU A 303 -11.73 14.05 -20.02
C LEU A 303 -13.22 14.20 -20.32
N GLU A 304 -14.10 14.09 -19.31
CA GLU A 304 -15.55 14.32 -19.46
C GLU A 304 -15.92 15.77 -19.82
N LYS A 305 -15.00 16.73 -19.71
CA LYS A 305 -15.22 18.09 -20.24
C LYS A 305 -14.98 18.17 -21.74
N ARG A 306 -14.20 17.24 -22.29
CA ARG A 306 -13.84 17.17 -23.72
C ARG A 306 -14.65 16.12 -24.47
N LEU A 307 -15.10 15.10 -23.77
CA LEU A 307 -16.00 14.05 -24.23
C LEU A 307 -17.40 14.27 -23.64
N ASN A 308 -18.39 13.51 -24.07
CA ASN A 308 -19.72 13.58 -23.46
C ASN A 308 -19.69 12.96 -22.05
N GLN A 309 -20.39 13.57 -21.09
CA GLN A 309 -20.46 13.03 -19.73
C GLN A 309 -21.00 11.59 -19.76
N GLY A 310 -20.37 10.70 -19.00
CA GLY A 310 -20.78 9.29 -18.95
C GLY A 310 -20.29 8.43 -20.12
N SER A 311 -19.63 9.00 -21.13
CA SER A 311 -19.09 8.24 -22.28
C SER A 311 -17.73 7.59 -22.01
N ILE A 312 -17.07 7.93 -20.90
CA ILE A 312 -15.74 7.45 -20.54
C ILE A 312 -15.73 6.99 -19.10
N GLY A 313 -14.86 6.02 -18.78
CA GLY A 313 -14.56 5.63 -17.41
C GLY A 313 -13.16 5.04 -17.27
N LEU A 314 -12.71 4.94 -16.03
CA LEU A 314 -11.42 4.33 -15.67
C LEU A 314 -11.61 3.31 -14.56
N TYR A 315 -10.98 2.15 -14.73
CA TYR A 315 -10.63 1.23 -13.66
C TYR A 315 -9.11 1.26 -13.51
N ARG A 316 -8.60 2.00 -12.52
CA ARG A 316 -7.14 2.19 -12.37
C ARG A 316 -6.54 2.81 -13.64
N ASP A 317 -5.60 2.10 -14.25
CA ASP A 317 -4.92 2.40 -15.50
C ASP A 317 -5.73 2.01 -16.74
N ASP A 318 -6.65 1.06 -16.62
CA ASP A 318 -7.53 0.61 -17.71
C ASP A 318 -8.66 1.61 -17.96
N GLY A 319 -8.76 2.11 -19.19
CA GLY A 319 -9.78 3.05 -19.62
C GLY A 319 -10.65 2.51 -20.76
N LEU A 320 -11.94 2.85 -20.70
CA LEU A 320 -12.92 2.57 -21.75
C LEU A 320 -13.70 3.83 -22.07
N ALA A 321 -13.96 4.05 -23.36
CA ALA A 321 -14.83 5.12 -23.84
C ALA A 321 -15.71 4.65 -25.02
N VAL A 322 -16.77 5.41 -25.29
CA VAL A 322 -17.75 5.19 -26.36
C VAL A 322 -18.11 6.48 -27.11
#